data_AF-A0A2N7XMU7-F1
#
_entry.id   AF-A0A2N7XMU7-F1
#
_cell.length_a   1.000
_cell.length_b   1.000
_cell.length_c   1.000
_cell.angle_alpha   90.00
_cell.angle_beta   90.00
_cell.angle_gamma   90.00
#
_symmetry.space_group_name_H-M   'P 1'
#
loop_
_entity.id
_entity.type
_entity.pdbx_description
1 polymer ?
#
loop_
_entity_poly.entity_id
_entity_poly.type
_entity_poly.pdbx_seq_one_letter_code
_entity_poly.pdbx_strand_id
1 'polypeptide(L)'
;MTASARSAHRVASDAFEHLRGCQEVLQQLEALLIALKESSPQHSNQARLASLGAFVAMDHANSVDCFIEDYEHLLVEGGVQ
;
A
#
# COMPACT_ATOMS: atom_id res chain seq x y z
N MET A 1 17.69 7.93 27.42
CA MET A 1 17.17 7.83 26.03
C MET A 1 17.17 9.22 25.40
N THR A 2 18.06 9.44 24.43
CA THR A 2 18.41 10.76 23.89
C THR A 2 17.38 11.27 22.87
N ALA A 3 17.28 12.60 22.74
CA ALA A 3 16.33 13.28 21.84
C ALA A 3 16.35 12.79 20.38
N SER A 4 17.45 12.18 19.92
CA SER A 4 17.62 11.58 18.59
C SER A 4 16.69 10.37 18.32
N ALA A 5 16.41 9.54 19.34
CA ALA A 5 15.49 8.41 19.18
C ALA A 5 14.04 8.87 18.95
N ARG A 6 13.66 10.02 19.56
CA ARG A 6 12.33 10.63 19.33
C ARG A 6 12.20 11.21 17.92
N SER A 7 13.28 11.70 17.32
CA SER A 7 13.24 12.18 15.93
C SER A 7 13.14 11.03 14.93
N ALA A 8 13.86 9.92 15.15
CA ALA A 8 13.78 8.75 14.26
C ALA A 8 12.38 8.11 14.29
N HIS A 9 11.80 7.96 15.48
CA HIS A 9 10.44 7.42 15.62
C HIS A 9 9.38 8.31 14.94
N ARG A 10 9.52 9.64 15.07
CA ARG A 10 8.62 10.58 14.41
C ARG A 10 8.75 10.54 12.88
N VAL A 11 9.98 10.49 12.36
CA VAL A 11 10.23 10.35 10.91
C VAL A 11 9.64 9.04 10.37
N ALA A 12 9.77 7.95 11.12
CA ALA A 12 9.17 6.67 10.75
C ALA A 12 7.63 6.75 10.74
N SER A 13 7.03 7.34 11.78
CA SER A 13 5.58 7.56 11.88
C SER A 13 5.04 8.36 10.69
N ASP A 14 5.67 9.50 10.38
CA ASP A 14 5.28 10.36 9.25
C ASP A 14 5.41 9.60 7.91
N ALA A 15 6.42 8.73 7.77
CA ALA A 15 6.58 7.90 6.57
C ALA A 15 5.48 6.83 6.46
N PHE A 16 5.06 6.21 7.56
CA PHE A 16 3.96 5.23 7.54
C PHE A 16 2.61 5.84 7.22
N GLU A 17 2.32 7.05 7.69
CA GLU A 17 1.09 7.74 7.30
C GLU A 17 1.05 7.94 5.78
N HIS A 18 2.17 8.32 5.15
CA HIS A 18 2.25 8.42 3.69
C HIS A 18 2.12 7.07 3.00
N LEU A 19 2.70 6.00 3.55
CA LEU A 19 2.57 4.66 2.99
C LEU A 19 1.13 4.12 3.08
N ARG A 20 0.43 4.38 4.19
CA ARG A 20 -1.01 4.08 4.33
C ARG A 20 -1.82 4.86 3.28
N GLY A 21 -1.51 6.13 3.07
CA GLY A 21 -2.11 6.90 1.98
C GLY A 21 -1.84 6.30 0.59
N CYS A 22 -0.62 5.83 0.33
CA CYS A 22 -0.29 5.11 -0.91
C CYS A 22 -1.08 3.80 -1.07
N GLN A 23 -1.24 3.02 -0.01
CA GLN A 23 -2.05 1.81 -0.01
C GLN A 23 -3.51 2.11 -0.40
N GLU A 24 -4.11 3.14 0.19
CA GLU A 24 -5.47 3.58 -0.13
C GLU A 24 -5.60 3.99 -1.61
N VAL A 25 -4.61 4.72 -2.14
CA VAL A 25 -4.58 5.12 -3.56
C VAL A 25 -4.48 3.89 -4.47
N LEU A 26 -3.69 2.89 -4.12
CA LEU A 26 -3.57 1.64 -4.88
C LEU A 26 -4.88 0.84 -4.87
N GLN A 27 -5.58 0.77 -3.74
CA GLN A 27 -6.90 0.14 -3.64
C GLN A 27 -7.96 0.88 -4.46
N GLN A 28 -7.92 2.22 -4.47
CA GLN A 28 -8.80 3.03 -5.33
C GLN A 28 -8.50 2.79 -6.81
N LEU A 29 -7.22 2.66 -7.18
CA LEU A 29 -6.81 2.35 -8.54
C LEU A 29 -7.28 0.95 -8.97
N GLU A 30 -7.17 -0.05 -8.09
CA GLU A 30 -7.72 -1.38 -8.32
C GLU A 30 -9.22 -1.30 -8.61
N ALA A 31 -9.99 -0.65 -7.74
CA ALA A 31 -11.44 -0.50 -7.90
C ALA A 31 -11.81 0.19 -9.22
N LEU A 32 -11.07 1.24 -9.59
CA LEU A 32 -11.24 1.92 -10.87
C LEU A 32 -11.00 0.98 -12.06
N LEU A 33 -9.95 0.17 -12.01
CA LEU A 33 -9.60 -0.76 -13.09
C LEU A 33 -10.60 -1.91 -13.20
N ILE A 34 -11.16 -2.39 -12.08
CA ILE A 34 -12.29 -3.32 -12.09
C ILE A 34 -13.51 -2.70 -12.78
N ALA A 35 -13.87 -1.47 -12.42
CA ALA A 35 -14.99 -0.77 -13.05
C ALA A 35 -14.77 -0.54 -14.56
N LEU A 36 -13.54 -0.21 -14.96
CA LEU A 36 -13.15 -0.06 -16.37
C LEU A 36 -13.26 -1.38 -17.13
N LYS A 37 -12.85 -2.49 -16.52
CA LYS A 37 -13.01 -3.83 -17.11
C LYS A 37 -14.48 -4.16 -17.34
N GLU A 38 -15.33 -3.93 -16.35
CA GLU A 38 -16.78 -4.19 -16.42
C GLU A 38 -17.49 -3.32 -17.46
N SER A 39 -16.97 -2.10 -17.68
CA SER A 39 -17.49 -1.17 -18.68
C SER A 39 -16.96 -1.42 -20.10
N SER A 40 -15.99 -2.33 -20.26
CA SER A 40 -15.33 -2.59 -21.54
C SER A 40 -15.97 -3.78 -22.29
N PRO A 41 -15.93 -3.82 -23.63
CA PRO A 41 -16.39 -4.99 -24.38
C PRO A 41 -15.66 -6.26 -23.96
N GLN A 42 -16.41 -7.35 -23.84
CA GLN A 42 -15.87 -8.64 -23.44
C GLN A 42 -14.75 -9.08 -24.41
N HIS A 43 -13.66 -9.61 -23.85
CA HIS A 43 -12.45 -10.02 -24.58
C HIS A 43 -11.66 -8.90 -25.30
N SER A 44 -12.01 -7.63 -25.10
CA SER A 44 -11.24 -6.51 -25.64
C SER A 44 -9.84 -6.38 -24.99
N ASN A 45 -8.93 -5.72 -25.70
CA ASN A 45 -7.62 -5.36 -25.13
C ASN A 45 -7.76 -4.45 -23.91
N GLN A 46 -8.75 -3.55 -23.90
CA GLN A 46 -9.04 -2.69 -22.76
C GLN A 46 -9.47 -3.51 -21.53
N ALA A 47 -10.41 -4.45 -21.67
CA ALA A 47 -10.81 -5.32 -20.58
C ALA A 47 -9.64 -6.17 -20.03
N ARG A 48 -8.75 -6.63 -20.91
CA ARG A 48 -7.54 -7.37 -20.51
C ARG A 48 -6.55 -6.48 -19.76
N LEU A 49 -6.24 -5.30 -20.29
CA LEU A 49 -5.34 -4.34 -19.64
C LEU A 49 -5.88 -3.87 -18.29
N ALA A 50 -7.20 -3.61 -18.21
CA ALA A 50 -7.87 -3.25 -16.98
C ALA A 50 -7.78 -4.38 -15.94
N SER A 51 -7.99 -5.64 -16.36
CA SER A 51 -7.83 -6.80 -15.47
C SER A 51 -6.39 -6.96 -14.94
N LEU A 52 -5.40 -6.79 -15.82
CA LEU A 52 -3.97 -6.84 -15.46
C LEU A 52 -3.61 -5.71 -14.51
N GLY A 53 -4.06 -4.50 -14.80
CA GLY A 53 -3.80 -3.34 -13.94
C GLY A 53 -4.44 -3.48 -12.56
N ALA A 54 -5.68 -3.99 -12.48
CA ALA A 54 -6.34 -4.23 -11.19
C ALA A 54 -5.53 -5.22 -10.33
N PHE A 55 -5.05 -6.31 -10.93
CA PHE A 55 -4.19 -7.27 -10.24
C PHE A 55 -2.89 -6.63 -9.73
N VAL A 56 -2.21 -5.82 -10.55
CA VAL A 56 -0.96 -5.15 -10.14
C VAL A 56 -1.22 -4.13 -9.02
N ALA A 57 -2.33 -3.39 -9.09
CA ALA A 57 -2.71 -2.45 -8.05
C ALA A 57 -2.97 -3.14 -6.71
N MET A 58 -3.70 -4.27 -6.74
CA MET A 58 -3.94 -5.12 -5.57
C MET A 58 -2.63 -5.66 -4.98
N ASP A 59 -1.75 -6.23 -5.81
CA ASP A 59 -0.46 -6.80 -5.39
C ASP A 59 0.45 -5.77 -4.72
N HIS A 60 0.49 -4.55 -5.28
CA HIS A 60 1.24 -3.46 -4.68
C HIS A 60 0.60 -2.93 -3.40
N ALA A 61 -0.74 -2.87 -3.31
CA ALA A 61 -1.41 -2.49 -2.06
C ALA A 61 -1.06 -3.48 -0.94
N ASN A 62 -1.10 -4.78 -1.22
CA ASN A 62 -0.72 -5.83 -0.27
C ASN A 62 0.77 -5.74 0.12
N SER A 63 1.65 -5.46 -0.85
CA SER A 63 3.08 -5.30 -0.57
C SER A 63 3.36 -4.13 0.39
N VAL A 64 2.64 -3.01 0.23
CA VAL A 64 2.74 -1.87 1.14
C VAL A 64 2.20 -2.21 2.53
N ASP A 65 1.07 -2.91 2.59
CA ASP A 65 0.46 -3.35 3.85
C ASP A 65 1.42 -4.24 4.65
N CYS A 66 1.96 -5.29 4.02
CA CYS A 66 2.96 -6.17 4.62
C CYS A 66 4.20 -5.41 5.09
N PHE A 67 4.67 -4.43 4.32
CA PHE A 67 5.83 -3.61 4.71
C PHE A 67 5.56 -2.76 5.95
N ILE A 68 4.34 -2.22 6.09
CA ILE A 68 3.91 -1.49 7.29
C ILE A 68 3.84 -2.45 8.48
N GLU A 69 3.20 -3.61 8.33
CA GLU A 69 3.06 -4.62 9.38
C GLU A 69 4.42 -5.10 9.90
N ASP A 70 5.34 -5.48 9.00
CA ASP A 70 6.69 -5.95 9.35
C ASP A 70 7.44 -4.91 10.21
N TYR A 71 7.30 -3.63 9.88
CA TYR A 71 7.97 -2.58 10.63
C TYR A 71 7.29 -2.26 11.96
N GLU A 72 5.95 -2.29 12.02
CA GLU A 72 5.21 -2.14 13.27
C GLU A 72 5.61 -3.24 14.27
N HIS A 73 5.77 -4.48 13.78
CA HIS A 73 6.31 -5.58 14.57
C HIS A 73 7.72 -5.28 15.11
N LEU A 74 8.63 -4.78 14.27
CA LEU A 74 9.98 -4.41 14.70
C LEU A 74 10.00 -3.30 15.77
N LEU A 75 9.08 -2.34 15.69
CA LEU A 75 8.96 -1.27 16.69
C LEU A 75 8.44 -1.79 18.04
N VAL A 76 7.49 -2.71 18.01
CA VAL A 76 6.91 -3.32 19.24
C VAL A 76 7.93 -4.24 19.90
N GLU A 77 8.64 -5.06 19.14
CA GLU A 77 9.66 -5.98 19.65
C GLU A 77 10.95 -5.27 20.09
N GLY A 78 11.34 -4.20 19.39
CA GLY A 78 12.51 -3.36 19.72
C GLY A 78 12.27 -2.39 20.89
N GLY A 79 11.03 -2.25 21.37
CA GLY A 79 10.64 -1.38 22.49
C GLY A 79 10.84 -1.98 23.88
N VAL A 80 11.30 -3.23 23.99
CA VAL A 80 11.67 -3.89 25.25
C VAL A 80 13.19 -4.03 25.34
N GLN A 81 13.87 -2.92 25.65
CA GLN A 81 15.19 -2.90 26.31
C GLN A 81 15.53 -1.50 26.84
#